data_AF-A0A920F3J7-F1
#
_entry.id   AF-A0A920F3J7-F1
#
_cell.length_a   1.000
_cell.length_b   1.000
_cell.length_c   1.000
_cell.angle_alpha   90.00
_cell.angle_beta   90.00
_cell.angle_gamma   90.00
#
_symmetry.space_group_name_H-M   'P 1'
#
loop_
_entity.id
_entity.type
_entity.pdbx_description
1 polymer ?
#
loop_
_entity_poly.entity_id
_entity_poly.type
_entity_poly.pdbx_seq_one_letter_code
_entity_poly.pdbx_strand_id
1 'polypeptide(L)'
;MMSMAFQLTIVFRQLKKVFQKPFQDLNETNQNGFEIFSVKGWDYPNLITLFQKAGEIARTHHVPVLIHVTELTQPRSFHFWFS
;
A
#
# COMPACT_ATOMS: atom_id res chain seq x y z
N MET A 1 28.66 17.29 -7.18
CA MET A 1 27.92 17.09 -5.93
C MET A 1 26.45 17.41 -6.19
N MET A 2 25.60 16.38 -6.30
CA MET A 2 24.19 16.56 -6.66
C MET A 2 23.43 17.10 -5.45
N SER A 3 22.72 18.23 -5.61
CA SER A 3 22.01 18.91 -4.52
C SER A 3 21.04 17.96 -3.80
N MET A 4 21.01 18.02 -2.46
CA MET A 4 20.20 17.14 -1.61
C MET A 4 18.69 17.23 -1.91
N ALA A 5 18.24 18.39 -2.42
CA ALA A 5 16.87 18.60 -2.90
C ALA A 5 16.55 17.79 -4.18
N PHE A 6 17.55 17.51 -5.01
CA PHE A 6 17.39 16.72 -6.24
C PHE A 6 17.21 15.22 -5.93
N GLN A 7 17.93 14.72 -4.91
CA GLN A 7 17.75 13.36 -4.39
C GLN A 7 16.35 13.16 -3.79
N LEU A 8 15.87 14.11 -2.98
CA LEU A 8 14.54 14.02 -2.38
C LEU A 8 13.44 14.02 -3.45
N THR A 9 13.60 14.81 -4.52
CA THR A 9 12.66 14.84 -5.65
C THR A 9 12.62 13.53 -6.42
N ILE A 10 13.77 12.86 -6.60
CA ILE A 10 13.87 11.55 -7.27
C ILE A 10 13.19 10.46 -6.44
N VAL A 11 13.45 10.41 -5.13
CA VAL A 11 12.83 9.44 -4.21
C VAL A 11 11.31 9.61 -4.18
N PHE A 12 10.83 10.85 -4.09
CA PHE A 12 9.39 11.15 -4.09
C PHE A 12 8.72 10.73 -5.42
N ARG A 13 9.44 10.88 -6.54
CA ARG A 13 8.95 10.47 -7.86
C ARG A 13 8.87 8.95 -7.99
N GLN A 14 9.80 8.21 -7.38
CA GLN A 14 9.74 6.73 -7.36
C GLN A 14 8.57 6.23 -6.50
N LEU A 15 8.35 6.83 -5.33
CA LEU A 15 7.23 6.47 -4.45
C LEU A 15 5.87 6.69 -5.13
N LYS A 16 5.69 7.81 -5.86
CA LYS A 16 4.45 8.05 -6.62
C LYS A 16 4.19 7.00 -7.70
N LYS A 17 5.23 6.51 -8.38
CA LYS A 17 5.09 5.47 -9.39
C LYS A 17 4.64 4.13 -8.80
N VAL A 18 5.04 3.81 -7.57
CA VAL A 18 4.61 2.57 -6.89
C VAL A 18 3.12 2.61 -6.56
N PHE A 19 2.62 3.74 -6.05
CA PHE A 19 1.21 3.90 -5.71
C PHE A 19 0.26 4.01 -6.91
N GLN A 20 0.76 4.36 -8.09
CA GLN A 20 -0.05 4.48 -9.31
C GLN A 20 -0.27 3.16 -10.05
N LYS A 21 0.48 2.10 -9.74
CA LYS A 21 0.33 0.80 -10.39
C LYS A 21 -0.90 0.06 -9.85
N PRO A 22 -1.61 -0.71 -10.69
CA PRO A 22 -2.71 -1.54 -10.21
C PRO A 22 -2.17 -2.59 -9.24
N PHE A 23 -2.91 -2.83 -8.16
CA PHE A 23 -2.49 -3.72 -7.08
C PHE A 23 -2.18 -5.16 -7.56
N GLN A 24 -2.84 -5.61 -8.63
CA GLN A 24 -2.62 -6.91 -9.26
C GLN A 24 -1.18 -7.09 -9.76
N ASP A 25 -0.58 -6.04 -10.32
CA ASP A 25 0.81 -6.05 -10.81
C ASP A 25 1.85 -6.07 -9.67
N LEU A 26 1.45 -5.64 -8.46
CA LEU A 26 2.34 -5.62 -7.29
C LEU A 26 2.56 -7.02 -6.70
N ASN A 27 1.59 -7.92 -6.84
CA ASN A 27 1.71 -9.32 -6.40
C ASN A 27 2.66 -10.14 -7.30
N GLU A 28 2.73 -9.82 -8.60
CA GLU A 28 3.67 -10.45 -9.54
C GLU A 28 5.11 -9.96 -9.35
N THR A 29 5.26 -8.76 -8.78
CA THR A 29 6.57 -8.15 -8.51
C THR A 29 7.05 -8.47 -7.09
N ASN A 30 7.29 -9.77 -6.82
CA ASN A 30 7.90 -10.27 -5.56
C ASN A 30 9.36 -9.78 -5.34
N GLN A 31 9.78 -8.72 -6.03
CA GLN A 31 11.15 -8.20 -6.14
C GLN A 31 11.33 -6.81 -5.52
N ASN A 32 10.26 -6.16 -5.02
CA ASN A 32 10.34 -4.75 -4.62
C ASN A 32 10.73 -4.50 -3.15
N GLY A 33 10.93 -5.53 -2.31
CA GLY A 33 11.33 -5.34 -0.92
C GLY A 33 10.21 -4.82 0.01
N PHE A 34 8.95 -5.00 -0.40
CA PHE A 34 7.76 -4.73 0.41
C PHE A 34 6.97 -6.03 0.53
N GLU A 35 6.43 -6.32 1.71
CA GLU A 35 5.46 -7.41 1.86
C GLU A 35 4.04 -6.90 1.64
N ILE A 36 3.25 -7.68 0.90
CA ILE A 36 1.89 -7.30 0.51
C ILE A 36 0.90 -8.33 1.04
N PHE A 37 -0.11 -7.84 1.75
CA PHE A 37 -1.22 -8.67 2.24
C PHE A 37 -2.55 -8.17 1.66
N SER A 38 -3.45 -9.11 1.35
CA SER A 38 -4.82 -8.82 0.89
C SER A 38 -5.83 -9.39 1.87
N VAL A 39 -6.81 -8.59 2.27
CA VAL A 39 -7.88 -9.00 3.20
C VAL A 39 -9.21 -8.35 2.83
N LYS A 40 -10.31 -9.06 3.06
CA LYS A 40 -11.65 -8.54 2.83
C LYS A 40 -12.07 -7.63 3.97
N GLY A 41 -12.62 -6.46 3.65
CA GLY A 41 -12.95 -5.41 4.60
C GLY A 41 -14.06 -5.75 5.60
N TRP A 42 -14.91 -6.73 5.28
CA TRP A 42 -15.95 -7.23 6.19
C TRP A 42 -15.44 -8.28 7.18
N ASP A 43 -14.27 -8.87 6.95
CA ASP A 43 -13.70 -9.90 7.81
C ASP A 43 -12.86 -9.28 8.92
N TYR A 44 -13.57 -8.69 9.89
CA TYR A 44 -12.96 -7.95 11.00
C TYR A 44 -11.98 -8.79 11.86
N PRO A 45 -12.27 -10.07 12.20
CA PRO A 45 -11.32 -10.90 12.95
C PRO A 45 -10.01 -11.14 12.18
N ASN A 46 -10.08 -11.41 10.88
CA ASN A 46 -8.88 -11.58 10.07
C ASN A 46 -8.12 -10.27 9.87
N LEU A 47 -8.82 -9.13 9.77
CA LEU A 47 -8.19 -7.80 9.75
C LEU A 47 -7.31 -7.57 10.97
N ILE A 48 -7.84 -7.80 12.18
CA ILE A 48 -7.08 -7.59 13.43
C ILE A 48 -5.83 -8.48 13.45
N THR A 49 -6.01 -9.77 13.15
CA THR A 49 -4.93 -10.75 13.16
C THR A 49 -3.85 -10.39 12.13
N LEU A 50 -4.25 -9.95 10.95
CA LEU A 50 -3.36 -9.52 9.88
C LEU A 50 -2.56 -8.28 10.28
N PHE A 51 -3.21 -7.27 10.86
CA PHE A 51 -2.53 -6.05 11.32
C PHE A 51 -1.47 -6.36 12.38
N GLN A 52 -1.77 -7.26 13.33
CA GLN A 52 -0.81 -7.69 14.33
C GLN A 52 0.40 -8.37 13.70
N LYS A 53 0.17 -9.34 12.82
CA LYS A 53 1.22 -10.07 12.10
C LYS A 53 2.08 -9.15 11.23
N ALA A 54 1.44 -8.26 10.46
CA ALA A 54 2.13 -7.26 9.64
C ALA A 54 3.02 -6.34 10.49
N GLY A 55 2.53 -5.91 11.65
CA GLY A 55 3.30 -5.08 12.56
C GLY A 55 4.49 -5.81 13.19
N GLU A 56 4.39 -7.11 13.42
CA GLU A 56 5.51 -7.93 13.88
C GLU A 56 6.59 -8.05 12.78
N ILE A 57 6.18 -8.40 11.56
CA ILE A 57 7.08 -8.52 10.40
C ILE A 57 7.81 -7.20 10.14
N ALA A 58 7.08 -6.07 10.16
CA ALA A 58 7.67 -4.75 9.96
C ALA A 58 8.74 -4.41 11.01
N ARG A 59 8.57 -4.84 12.27
CA ARG A 59 9.54 -4.61 13.35
C ARG A 59 10.72 -5.58 13.29
N THR A 60 10.49 -6.84 12.98
CA THR A 60 11.54 -7.87 12.98
C THR A 60 12.42 -7.73 11.75
N HIS A 61 11.80 -7.66 10.57
CA HIS A 61 12.52 -7.64 9.29
C HIS A 61 12.84 -6.24 8.80
N HIS A 62 12.29 -5.19 9.43
CA HIS A 62 12.47 -3.79 9.01
C HIS A 62 12.07 -3.56 7.54
N VAL A 63 11.19 -4.42 7.03
CA VAL A 63 10.64 -4.32 5.68
C VAL A 63 9.29 -3.61 5.73
N PRO A 64 9.02 -2.68 4.82
CA PRO A 64 7.73 -2.02 4.73
C PRO A 64 6.64 -3.01 4.30
N VAL A 65 5.50 -2.98 5.00
CA VAL A 65 4.35 -3.86 4.77
C VAL A 65 3.16 -3.06 4.25
N LEU A 66 2.52 -3.54 3.19
CA LEU A 66 1.35 -2.93 2.56
C LEU A 66 0.14 -3.85 2.71
N ILE A 67 -0.92 -3.35 3.33
CA ILE A 67 -2.17 -4.08 3.53
C ILE A 67 -3.22 -3.51 2.59
N HIS A 68 -3.70 -4.34 1.69
CA HIS A 68 -4.79 -4.01 0.78
C HIS A 68 -6.09 -4.58 1.29
N VAL A 69 -7.03 -3.69 1.61
CA VAL A 69 -8.35 -4.07 2.07
C VAL A 69 -9.33 -4.00 0.90
N THR A 70 -9.90 -5.14 0.51
CA THR A 70 -10.85 -5.28 -0.59
C THR A 70 -12.29 -5.24 -0.10
N GLU A 71 -13.25 -5.06 -1.01
CA GLU A 71 -14.69 -5.16 -0.71
C GLU A 71 -15.19 -4.15 0.34
N LEU A 72 -14.45 -3.06 0.56
CA LEU A 72 -14.95 -1.89 1.26
C LEU A 72 -15.82 -1.08 0.31
N THR A 73 -17.06 -0.83 0.70
CA THR A 73 -17.94 0.07 -0.04
C THR A 73 -17.42 1.50 0.10
N GLN A 74 -16.69 1.99 -0.91
CA GLN A 74 -16.41 3.42 -1.00
C GLN A 74 -17.73 4.15 -1.30
N PRO A 75 -18.13 5.17 -0.52
CA PRO A 75 -19.29 5.98 -0.86
C PRO A 75 -19.05 6.64 -2.22
N ARG A 76 -19.87 6.29 -3.21
CA ARG A 76 -19.87 6.91 -4.55
C ARG A 76 -20.46 8.32 -4.49
N SER A 77 -19.88 9.20 -3.68
CA SER A 77 -20.41 10.56 -3.49
C SER A 77 -20.00 11.52 -4.60
N PHE A 78 -18.92 11.25 -5.33
CA PHE A 78 -18.34 12.22 -6.27
C PHE A 78 -19.05 12.30 -7.64
N HIS A 79 -19.90 11.33 -8.00
CA HIS A 79 -20.66 11.38 -9.26
C HIS A 79 -22.02 12.08 -9.12
N PHE A 80 -22.49 12.34 -7.90
CA PHE A 80 -23.86 12.85 -7.66
C PHE A 80 -23.96 14.39 -7.63
N TRP A 81 -22.86 15.10 -7.40
CA TRP A 81 -22.86 16.56 -7.18
C TRP A 81 -22.57 17.42 -8.43
N PHE A 82 -22.34 16.79 -9.58
CA PHE A 82 -22.11 17.49 -10.85
C PHE A 82 -23.21 17.21 -11.89
N SER A 83 -24.38 16.75 -11.45
CA SER A 83 -25.54 16.56 -12.33
C SER A 83 -26.60 17.61 -12.12
#